data_AF-A0A2D7LK54-F1
#
_entry.id   AF-A0A2D7LK54-F1
#
_cell.length_a   1.000
_cell.length_b   1.000
_cell.length_c   1.000
_cell.angle_alpha   90.00
_cell.angle_beta   90.00
_cell.angle_gamma   90.00
#
_symmetry.space_group_name_H-M   'P 1'
#
loop_
_entity.id
_entity.type
_entity.pdbx_description
1 polymer ?
#
loop_
_entity_poly.entity_id
_entity_poly.type
_entity_poly.pdbx_seq_one_letter_code
_entity_poly.pdbx_strand_id
1 'polypeptide(L)'
;MLKKHGLKGVNKPKKTPGHKTKSHVVLAQKGHELKLIRFGQQGVTGAGKNPKSAKDKARKKSYYARHNAQDAKPDKFSARYWSHKTKW
;
A
#
# COMPACT_ATOMS: atom_id res chain seq x y z
N MET A 1 17.03 10.88 0.47
CA MET A 1 15.64 10.38 0.50
C MET A 1 15.37 9.33 1.59
N LEU A 2 16.12 8.22 1.66
CA LEU A 2 15.85 7.12 2.60
C LEU A 2 15.96 7.51 4.09
N LYS A 3 17.09 8.11 4.50
CA LYS A 3 17.31 8.57 5.89
C LYS A 3 16.27 9.61 6.33
N LYS A 4 15.91 10.56 5.46
CA LYS A 4 14.89 11.60 5.71
C LYS A 4 13.51 11.05 6.10
N HIS A 5 13.14 9.88 5.57
CA HIS A 5 11.86 9.23 5.88
C HIS A 5 12.02 7.98 6.78
N GLY A 6 13.22 7.74 7.31
CA GLY A 6 13.55 6.57 8.12
C GLY A 6 13.23 5.24 7.42
N LEU A 7 13.41 5.18 6.09
CA LEU A 7 13.15 4.00 5.28
C LEU A 7 14.38 3.08 5.26
N LYS A 8 14.15 1.77 5.38
CA LYS A 8 15.22 0.74 5.34
C LYS A 8 15.75 0.47 3.93
N GLY A 9 15.10 1.00 2.90
CA GLY A 9 15.49 0.80 1.50
C GLY A 9 14.40 1.21 0.53
N VAL A 10 14.71 1.12 -0.76
CA VAL A 10 13.73 1.28 -1.85
C VAL A 10 12.81 0.07 -1.95
N ASN A 11 11.60 0.29 -2.43
CA ASN A 11 10.56 -0.74 -2.60
C ASN A 11 10.21 -1.54 -1.32
N LYS A 12 10.60 -1.01 -0.15
CA LYS A 12 10.35 -1.59 1.18
C LYS A 12 9.40 -0.67 1.97
N PRO A 13 8.08 -0.95 1.95
CA PRO A 13 7.10 -0.13 2.64
C PRO A 13 7.25 -0.21 4.16
N LYS A 14 6.99 0.92 4.82
CA LYS A 14 7.08 1.10 6.27
C LYS A 14 5.78 1.70 6.81
N LYS A 15 5.34 1.23 7.98
CA LYS A 15 4.22 1.84 8.73
C LYS A 15 4.59 3.23 9.25
N THR A 16 3.63 4.15 9.20
CA THR A 16 3.79 5.54 9.68
C THR A 16 2.71 5.87 10.70
N PRO A 17 2.83 5.43 11.97
CA PRO A 17 1.82 5.69 13.00
C PRO A 17 1.62 7.18 13.27
N GLY A 18 2.67 7.99 13.22
CA GLY A 18 2.59 9.45 13.44
C GLY A 18 2.07 10.28 12.26
N HIS A 19 1.69 9.68 11.13
CA HIS A 19 1.15 10.45 10.00
C HIS A 19 -0.36 10.62 10.14
N LYS A 20 -0.86 11.85 9.98
CA LYS A 20 -2.27 12.22 10.19
C LYS A 20 -3.25 11.33 9.42
N THR A 21 -2.99 11.09 8.13
CA THR A 21 -3.99 10.46 7.22
C THR A 21 -3.55 9.16 6.56
N LYS A 22 -2.27 8.79 6.60
CA LYS A 22 -1.70 7.70 5.80
C LYS A 22 -1.01 6.70 6.70
N SER A 23 -1.33 5.42 6.51
CA SER A 23 -0.81 4.35 7.36
C SER A 23 0.60 3.89 6.99
N HIS A 24 1.03 4.10 5.74
CA HIS A 24 2.32 3.62 5.24
C HIS A 24 3.01 4.63 4.32
N VAL A 25 4.33 4.48 4.19
CA VAL A 25 5.19 5.17 3.22
C VAL A 25 6.18 4.20 2.58
N VAL A 26 6.49 4.42 1.31
CA VAL A 26 7.50 3.67 0.56
C VAL A 26 8.22 4.60 -0.40
N LEU A 27 9.52 4.41 -0.57
CA LEU A 27 10.26 4.98 -1.68
C LEU A 27 10.23 3.96 -2.82
N ALA A 28 9.33 4.13 -3.76
CA ALA A 28 9.22 3.25 -4.91
C ALA A 28 10.34 3.55 -5.90
N GLN A 29 10.89 2.50 -6.50
CA GLN A 29 11.91 2.58 -7.55
C GLN A 29 11.51 1.70 -8.74
N LYS A 30 11.58 2.28 -9.94
CA LYS A 30 11.39 1.60 -11.23
C LYS A 30 12.45 2.14 -12.19
N GLY A 31 13.40 1.29 -12.59
CA GLY A 31 14.59 1.75 -13.32
C GLY A 31 15.37 2.78 -12.51
N HIS A 32 15.67 3.92 -13.13
CA HIS A 32 16.38 5.05 -12.51
C HIS A 32 15.45 6.02 -11.76
N GLU A 33 14.14 5.85 -11.88
CA GLU A 33 13.18 6.75 -11.26
C GLU A 33 12.84 6.35 -9.82
N LEU A 34 12.73 7.36 -8.95
CA LEU A 34 12.40 7.24 -7.55
C LEU A 34 11.21 8.13 -7.20
N LYS A 35 10.20 7.56 -6.53
CA LYS A 35 9.04 8.31 -6.06
C LYS A 35 8.67 7.94 -4.63
N LEU A 36 8.52 8.94 -3.77
CA LEU A 36 7.99 8.73 -2.43
C LEU A 36 6.47 8.62 -2.51
N ILE A 37 5.92 7.53 -1.98
CA ILE A 37 4.49 7.24 -2.02
C ILE A 37 4.01 7.00 -0.60
N ARG A 38 2.97 7.73 -0.20
CA ARG A 38 2.23 7.49 1.04
C ARG A 38 0.89 6.84 0.69
N PHE A 39 0.55 5.74 1.34
CA PHE A 39 -0.62 4.93 0.96
C PHE A 39 -1.33 4.30 2.17
N GLY A 40 -2.57 3.89 1.91
CA GLY A 40 -3.51 3.36 2.90
C GLY A 40 -4.00 4.42 3.88
N GLN A 41 -5.26 4.33 4.29
CA GLN A 41 -5.84 5.23 5.29
C GLN A 41 -5.33 4.90 6.69
N GLN A 42 -5.05 5.92 7.51
CA GLN A 42 -4.69 5.74 8.91
C GLN A 42 -5.86 5.10 9.69
N GLY A 43 -5.54 4.22 10.65
CA GLY A 43 -6.55 3.50 11.44
C GLY A 43 -7.24 2.34 10.72
N VAL A 44 -7.11 2.23 9.39
CA VAL A 44 -7.73 1.15 8.62
C VAL A 44 -6.73 0.01 8.39
N THR A 45 -7.08 -1.18 8.88
CA THR A 45 -6.34 -2.42 8.61
C THR A 45 -7.05 -3.22 7.51
N GLY A 46 -6.29 -3.55 6.47
CA GLY A 46 -6.78 -4.40 5.38
C GLY A 46 -6.86 -5.86 5.81
N ALA A 47 -7.49 -6.70 4.99
CA ALA A 47 -7.66 -8.13 5.26
C ALA A 47 -6.33 -8.92 5.22
N GLY A 48 -5.25 -8.31 4.72
CA GLY A 48 -3.95 -8.96 4.55
C GLY A 48 -3.94 -9.94 3.37
N LYS A 49 -2.74 -10.40 3.01
CA LYS A 49 -2.53 -11.24 1.81
C LYS A 49 -3.30 -12.57 1.88
N ASN A 50 -3.35 -13.20 3.06
CA ASN A 50 -3.97 -14.50 3.30
C ASN A 50 -5.03 -14.42 4.43
N PRO A 51 -6.22 -13.86 4.16
CA PRO A 51 -7.27 -13.77 5.16
C PRO A 51 -7.82 -15.15 5.52
N LYS A 52 -7.90 -15.45 6.82
CA LYS A 52 -8.40 -16.75 7.31
C LYS A 52 -9.93 -16.77 7.48
N SER A 53 -10.51 -15.67 7.95
CA SER A 53 -11.94 -15.57 8.22
C SER A 53 -12.76 -15.35 6.94
N ALA A 54 -14.01 -15.83 6.91
CA ALA A 54 -14.94 -15.57 5.80
C ALA A 54 -15.18 -14.05 5.63
N LYS A 55 -15.29 -13.32 6.74
CA LYS A 55 -15.44 -11.86 6.77
C LYS A 55 -14.29 -11.14 6.07
N ASP A 56 -13.04 -11.51 6.34
CA ASP A 56 -11.88 -10.85 5.74
C ASP A 56 -11.70 -11.23 4.26
N LYS A 57 -12.04 -12.47 3.88
CA LYS A 57 -12.11 -12.89 2.48
C LYS A 57 -13.12 -12.04 1.70
N ALA A 58 -14.32 -11.82 2.27
CA ALA A 58 -15.33 -10.96 1.67
C ALA A 58 -14.86 -9.50 1.57
N ARG A 59 -14.24 -8.95 2.62
CA ARG A 59 -13.66 -7.59 2.60
C ARG A 59 -12.60 -7.44 1.51
N LYS A 60 -11.71 -8.43 1.36
CA LYS A 60 -10.70 -8.47 0.29
C LYS A 60 -11.37 -8.49 -1.08
N LYS A 61 -12.36 -9.36 -1.29
CA LYS A 61 -13.12 -9.43 -2.57
C LYS A 61 -13.75 -8.08 -2.91
N SER A 62 -14.45 -7.46 -1.97
CA SER A 62 -15.09 -6.15 -2.18
C SER A 62 -14.08 -5.02 -2.43
N TYR A 63 -12.90 -5.09 -1.78
CA TYR A 63 -11.82 -4.14 -2.05
C TYR A 63 -11.34 -4.25 -3.50
N TYR A 64 -10.97 -5.45 -3.95
CA TYR A 64 -10.46 -5.69 -5.30
C TYR A 64 -11.51 -5.39 -6.38
N ALA A 65 -12.79 -5.73 -6.15
CA ALA A 65 -13.87 -5.42 -7.09
C ALA A 65 -13.97 -3.92 -7.39
N ARG A 66 -13.91 -3.07 -6.35
CA ARG A 66 -13.96 -1.60 -6.52
C ARG A 66 -12.70 -1.04 -7.17
N HIS A 67 -11.53 -1.53 -6.79
CA HIS A 67 -10.27 -0.91 -7.22
C HIS A 67 -9.82 -1.40 -8.59
N ASN A 68 -10.08 -2.65 -8.95
CA ASN A 68 -9.76 -3.17 -10.28
C ASN A 68 -10.69 -2.60 -11.37
N ALA A 69 -11.94 -2.27 -11.03
CA ALA A 69 -12.85 -1.59 -11.94
C ALA A 69 -12.36 -0.18 -12.32
N GLN A 70 -11.59 0.48 -11.45
CA GLN A 70 -10.99 1.79 -11.72
C GLN A 70 -9.69 1.68 -12.53
N ASP A 71 -8.88 0.67 -12.25
CA ASP A 71 -7.58 0.43 -12.88
C ASP A 71 -7.10 -0.99 -12.54
N ALA A 72 -7.12 -1.85 -13.55
CA ALA A 72 -6.77 -3.25 -13.39
C ALA A 72 -5.25 -3.49 -13.27
N LYS A 73 -4.39 -2.51 -13.64
CA LYS A 73 -2.93 -2.69 -13.73
C LYS A 73 -2.20 -1.50 -13.07
N PRO A 74 -2.27 -1.38 -11.73
CA PRO A 74 -1.67 -0.25 -11.03
C PRO A 74 -0.14 -0.27 -11.15
N ASP A 75 0.44 0.85 -11.59
CA ASP A 75 1.89 1.01 -11.67
C ASP A 75 2.55 1.08 -10.29
N LYS A 76 3.83 0.69 -10.21
CA LYS A 76 4.62 0.71 -8.96
C LYS A 76 4.71 2.12 -8.35
N PHE A 77 4.52 3.16 -9.14
CA PHE A 77 4.46 4.54 -8.66
C PHE A 77 3.09 4.99 -8.13
N SER A 78 2.11 4.09 -8.08
CA SER A 78 0.77 4.36 -7.56
C SER A 78 0.61 3.92 -6.10
N ALA A 79 -0.19 4.66 -5.34
CA ALA A 79 -0.59 4.25 -3.99
C ALA A 79 -1.42 2.95 -3.99
N ARG A 80 -2.18 2.70 -5.06
CA ARG A 80 -3.01 1.50 -5.25
C ARG A 80 -2.15 0.24 -5.30
N TYR A 81 -1.09 0.22 -6.11
CA TYR A 81 -0.16 -0.91 -6.21
C TYR A 81 0.37 -1.33 -4.84
N TRP A 82 0.81 -0.36 -4.03
CA TRP A 82 1.32 -0.65 -2.69
C TRP A 82 0.24 -1.09 -1.72
N SER A 83 -0.97 -0.52 -1.81
CA SER A 83 -2.12 -0.97 -1.01
C SER A 83 -2.50 -2.42 -1.33
N HIS A 84 -2.57 -2.79 -2.61
CA HIS A 84 -2.79 -4.19 -3.05
C HIS A 84 -1.66 -5.07 -2.50
N LYS A 85 -0.41 -4.72 -2.78
CA LYS A 85 0.74 -5.56 -2.42
C LYS A 85 0.90 -5.81 -0.92
N THR A 86 0.53 -4.85 -0.07
CA THR A 86 0.85 -4.90 1.37
C THR A 86 -0.34 -5.03 2.31
N LYS A 87 -1.52 -4.53 1.94
CA LYS A 87 -2.68 -4.49 2.84
C LYS A 87 -3.77 -5.49 2.47
N TRP A 88 -3.85 -5.93 1.21
CA TRP A 88 -4.99 -6.69 0.68
C TRP A 88 -4.57 -7.92 -0.12
#